data_AF-A0A937J7Y2-F1
#
_entry.id   AF-A0A937J7Y2-F1
#
_cell.length_a   1.000
_cell.length_b   1.000
_cell.length_c   1.000
_cell.angle_alpha   90.00
_cell.angle_beta   90.00
_cell.angle_gamma   90.00
#
_symmetry.space_group_name_H-M   'P 1'
#
loop_
_entity.id
_entity.type
_entity.pdbx_description
1 polymer ?
#
loop_
_entity_poly.entity_id
_entity_poly.type
_entity_poly.pdbx_seq_one_letter_code
_entity_poly.pdbx_strand_id
1 'polypeptide(L)' 'MTRRTYETDGKRIEVADDLDELVSDKRAGWRANPAKARRRQRRYKKRLTKEILYVSQDIDSAD' A
#
# COMPACT_ATOMS: atom_id res chain seq x y z
N MET A 1 13.75 8.58 -9.29
CA MET A 1 13.29 7.20 -8.99
C MET A 1 12.04 7.27 -8.14
N THR A 2 10.91 6.74 -8.58
CA THR A 2 9.68 6.73 -7.78
C THR A 2 9.90 5.97 -6.48
N ARG A 3 9.50 6.56 -5.35
CA ARG A 3 9.63 5.97 -4.02
C ARG A 3 8.74 4.71 -3.94
N ARG A 4 9.20 3.66 -3.24
CA ARG A 4 8.39 2.45 -3.02
C ARG A 4 7.27 2.77 -2.04
N THR A 5 6.10 2.13 -2.17
CA THR A 5 5.07 2.09 -1.12
C THR A 5 5.58 1.34 0.12
N TYR A 6 5.63 2.02 1.27
CA TYR A 6 6.01 1.46 2.56
C TYR A 6 4.80 1.25 3.47
N GLU A 7 4.91 0.36 4.46
CA GLU A 7 3.86 0.14 5.47
C GLU A 7 3.54 1.43 6.23
N THR A 8 4.56 2.22 6.55
CA THR A 8 4.44 3.50 7.23
C THR A 8 3.61 4.54 6.46
N ASP A 9 3.45 4.38 5.15
CA ASP A 9 2.58 5.24 4.35
C ASP A 9 1.09 4.97 4.64
N GLY A 10 0.75 3.83 5.23
CA GLY A 10 -0.61 3.49 5.64
C GLY A 10 -1.19 4.41 6.72
N LYS A 11 -0.33 5.11 7.47
CA LYS A 11 -0.74 6.14 8.44
C LYS A 11 -1.27 7.42 7.80
N ARG A 12 -1.08 7.58 6.49
CA ARG A 12 -1.57 8.74 5.71
C ARG A 12 -2.87 8.43 4.97
N ILE A 13 -3.43 7.23 5.14
CA ILE A 13 -4.68 6.82 4.51
C ILE A 13 -5.81 7.22 5.45
N GLU A 14 -6.61 8.19 5.03
CA GLU A 14 -7.81 8.64 5.76
C GLU A 14 -9.07 8.11 5.07
N VAL A 15 -9.06 8.09 3.73
CA VAL A 15 -10.14 7.57 2.89
C VAL A 15 -9.66 6.43 1.98
N ALA A 16 -10.60 5.63 1.47
CA ALA A 16 -10.27 4.47 0.64
C ALA A 16 -9.49 4.84 -0.64
N ASP A 17 -9.73 6.01 -1.22
CA ASP A 17 -9.09 6.46 -2.45
C ASP A 17 -7.58 6.77 -2.25
N ASP A 18 -7.18 7.17 -1.04
CA ASP A 18 -5.77 7.43 -0.69
C ASP A 18 -4.90 6.18 -0.87
N LEU A 19 -5.50 4.99 -0.70
CA LEU A 19 -4.84 3.71 -0.91
C LEU A 19 -4.37 3.57 -2.36
N ASP A 20 -5.18 4.03 -3.31
CA ASP A 20 -4.90 3.86 -4.73
C ASP A 20 -3.86 4.89 -5.22
N GLU A 21 -3.82 6.08 -4.61
CA GLU A 21 -2.83 7.11 -4.88
C GLU A 21 -1.45 6.79 -4.27
N LEU A 22 -1.40 6.20 -3.07
CA LEU A 22 -0.15 5.85 -2.39
C LEU A 22 0.55 4.62 -2.98
N VAL A 23 -0.19 3.77 -3.70
CA VAL A 23 0.39 2.56 -4.30
C VAL A 23 1.04 2.87 -5.65
N SER A 24 2.32 3.25 -5.60
CA SER A 24 3.13 3.47 -6.79
C SER A 24 4.03 2.27 -7.16
N ASP A 25 4.00 1.89 -8.44
CA ASP A 25 4.90 0.86 -8.98
C ASP A 25 6.22 1.47 -9.46
N LYS A 26 7.20 1.60 -8.56
CA LYS A 26 8.56 2.05 -8.91
C LYS A 26 9.30 1.19 -9.96
N ARG A 27 8.76 0.03 -10.32
CA ARG A 27 9.32 -0.87 -11.36
C ARG A 27 8.56 -0.76 -12.69
N ALA A 28 7.65 0.18 -12.84
CA ALA A 28 6.90 0.40 -14.08
C ALA A 28 7.81 0.67 -15.30
N GLY A 29 9.01 1.23 -15.10
CA GLY A 29 10.00 1.45 -16.17
C GLY A 29 11.01 0.32 -16.40
N TRP A 30 11.18 -0.64 -15.47
CA TRP A 30 12.26 -1.65 -15.56
C TRP A 30 11.70 -3.08 -15.64
N ARG A 31 11.99 -3.79 -16.75
CA ARG A 31 11.49 -5.15 -17.02
C ARG A 31 9.99 -5.30 -16.71
N ALA A 32 9.22 -4.26 -17.04
CA ALA A 32 7.81 -4.18 -16.72
C ALA A 32 7.00 -5.07 -17.68
N ASN A 33 6.08 -5.84 -17.12
CA ASN A 33 5.04 -6.55 -17.85
C ASN A 33 3.72 -6.23 -17.15
N PRO A 34 2.61 -5.99 -17.88
CA PRO A 34 1.30 -5.68 -17.30
C PRO A 34 0.86 -6.66 -16.19
N ALA A 35 1.12 -7.96 -16.35
CA ALA A 35 0.79 -8.97 -15.35
C ALA A 35 1.63 -8.82 -14.07
N LYS A 36 2.93 -8.51 -14.21
CA LYS A 36 3.81 -8.25 -13.06
C LYS A 36 3.43 -6.96 -12.34
N ALA A 37 3.04 -5.91 -13.07
CA ALA A 37 2.54 -4.66 -12.50
C ALA A 37 1.28 -4.90 -11.66
N ARG A 38 0.27 -5.58 -12.24
CA ARG A 38 -0.95 -6.00 -11.53
C ARG A 38 -0.68 -6.82 -10.26
N ARG A 39 0.31 -7.71 -10.29
CA ARG A 39 0.69 -8.53 -9.12
C ARG A 39 1.35 -7.69 -8.03
N ARG A 40 2.20 -6.72 -8.39
CA ARG A 40 2.83 -5.79 -7.43
C ARG A 40 1.80 -4.86 -6.80
N GLN A 41 0.94 -4.26 -7.61
CA GLN A 41 -0.17 -3.42 -7.17
C GLN A 41 -1.04 -4.14 -6.13
N ARG A 42 -1.51 -5.36 -6.43
CA ARG A 42 -2.25 -6.19 -5.46
C ARG A 42 -1.47 -6.47 -4.17
N ARG A 43 -0.16 -6.78 -4.29
CA ARG A 43 0.69 -7.04 -3.13
C ARG A 43 0.80 -5.80 -2.23
N TYR A 44 0.98 -4.63 -2.81
CA TYR A 44 1.13 -3.38 -2.06
C TYR A 44 -0.19 -2.96 -1.41
N LYS A 45 -1.32 -3.01 -2.14
CA LYS A 45 -2.65 -2.82 -1.55
C LYS A 45 -2.88 -3.73 -0.35
N LYS A 46 -2.67 -5.05 -0.51
CA LYS A 46 -2.81 -6.03 0.59
C LYS A 46 -1.92 -5.70 1.79
N ARG A 47 -0.68 -5.22 1.55
CA ARG A 47 0.25 -4.88 2.62
C ARG A 47 -0.23 -3.68 3.42
N LEU A 48 -0.70 -2.63 2.74
CA LEU A 48 -1.25 -1.43 3.37
C LEU A 48 -2.54 -1.72 4.13
N THR A 49 -3.47 -2.47 3.53
CA THR A 49 -4.71 -2.85 4.23
C THR A 49 -4.44 -3.66 5.49
N LYS A 50 -3.43 -4.54 5.48
CA LYS A 50 -3.02 -5.29 6.67
C LYS A 50 -2.45 -4.38 7.76
N GLU A 51 -1.66 -3.38 7.37
CA GLU A 51 -1.11 -2.40 8.32
C GLU A 51 -2.22 -1.56 8.97
N ILE A 52 -3.18 -1.08 8.18
CA ILE A 52 -4.34 -0.33 8.68
C ILE A 52 -5.12 -1.17 9.70
N LEU A 53 -5.40 -2.44 9.37
CA LEU A 53 -6.12 -3.34 10.27
C LEU A 53 -5.35 -3.61 11.57
N TYR A 54 -4.03 -3.74 11.49
CA TYR A 54 -3.19 -3.93 12.66
C TYR A 54 -3.23 -2.69 13.56
N VAL A 55 -3.07 -1.49 12.98
CA VAL A 55 -3.17 -0.23 13.72
C VAL A 55 -4.56 -0.03 14.33
N SER A 56 -5.63 -0.39 13.62
CA SER A 56 -6.99 -0.27 14.17
C SER A 56 -7.23 -1.21 15.35
N GLN A 57 -6.75 -2.46 15.28
CA GLN A 57 -6.85 -3.42 16.39
C GLN A 57 -6.05 -2.99 17.62
N ASP A 58 -4.88 -2.38 17.42
CA ASP A 58 -4.08 -1.80 18.50
C ASP A 58 -4.80 -0.59 19.16
N ILE A 59 -5.59 0.18 18.40
CA ILE A 59 -6.41 1.28 18.94
C ILE A 59 -7.58 0.73 19.75
N ASP A 60 -8.33 -0.24 19.21
CA ASP A 60 -9.53 -0.80 19.83
C ASP A 60 -9.24 -1.59 21.12
N SER A 61 -8.00 -2.04 21.32
CA SER A 61 -7.56 -2.79 22.51
C SER A 61 -6.97 -1.90 23.62
N ALA A 62 -6.84 -0.60 23.37
CA ALA A 62 -6.32 0.38 24.33
C ALA A 62 -7.43 1.14 25.09
N ASP A 63 -8.70 0.90 24.75
CA ASP A 63 -9.93 1.40 25.41
C ASP A 63 -10.58 0.29 26.27
#